data_AF-A0A7D4XN50-F1
#
_entry.id   AF-A0A7D4XN50-F1
#
_cell.length_a   1.000
_cell.length_b   1.000
_cell.length_c   1.000
_cell.angle_alpha   90.00
_cell.angle_beta   90.00
_cell.angle_gamma   90.00
#
_symmetry.space_group_name_H-M   'P 1'
#
loop_
_entity.id
_entity.type
_entity.pdbx_description
1 polymer ?
#
loop_
_entity_poly.entity_id
_entity_poly.type
_entity_poly.pdbx_seq_one_letter_code
_entity_poly.pdbx_strand_id
1 'polypeptide(L)'
;KSLRRMWAFQSVLLLSIVMIFSMNLSIQQINSSSVYQYVWSWIINNDFSLEFGYLIDPLTSIMSILITTVGIMVLIYSDNYMSHDHGYLRFFAYMSFFSTSMLGLVTSSNLIQIYIFWELVGMCSYLLIGFWFTRPIAAKACQKAFVTNRVGDFGLLLGILGFYWIT
;
A
#
# COMPACT_ATOMS: atom_id res chain seq x y z
N LYS A 1 -22.13 -19.65 1.55
CA LYS A 1 -22.05 -18.51 2.51
C LYS A 1 -20.86 -18.62 3.46
N SER A 2 -20.53 -19.79 4.01
CA SER A 2 -19.39 -19.99 4.94
C SER A 2 -18.02 -19.65 4.35
N LEU A 3 -17.70 -20.17 3.15
CA LEU A 3 -16.39 -19.93 2.51
C LEU A 3 -16.08 -18.45 2.30
N ARG A 4 -17.04 -17.63 1.85
CA ARG A 4 -16.83 -16.18 1.61
C ARG A 4 -16.44 -15.45 2.89
N ARG A 5 -17.19 -15.67 3.98
CA ARG A 5 -16.88 -15.08 5.29
C ARG A 5 -15.53 -15.54 5.84
N MET A 6 -15.11 -16.77 5.53
CA MET A 6 -13.81 -17.29 5.95
C MET A 6 -12.65 -16.47 5.36
N TRP A 7 -12.77 -16.03 4.10
CA TRP A 7 -11.76 -15.18 3.45
C TRP A 7 -11.71 -13.76 4.02
N ALA A 8 -12.87 -13.15 4.27
CA ALA A 8 -12.89 -11.83 4.91
C ALA A 8 -12.33 -11.91 6.34
N PHE A 9 -12.72 -12.94 7.10
CA PHE A 9 -12.17 -13.18 8.43
C PHE A 9 -10.65 -13.36 8.39
N GLN A 10 -10.14 -14.14 7.42
CA GLN A 10 -8.69 -14.28 7.21
C GLN A 10 -8.01 -12.94 6.92
N SER A 11 -8.60 -12.11 6.06
CA SER A 11 -8.03 -10.79 5.73
C SER A 11 -8.00 -9.84 6.94
N VAL A 12 -9.05 -9.85 7.76
CA VAL A 12 -9.14 -9.04 8.99
C VAL A 12 -8.16 -9.55 10.04
N LEU A 13 -8.02 -10.86 10.19
CA LEU A 13 -7.04 -11.47 11.09
C LEU A 13 -5.60 -11.13 10.68
N LEU A 14 -5.28 -11.21 9.40
CA LEU A 14 -3.94 -10.85 8.93
C LEU A 14 -3.65 -9.38 9.20
N LEU A 15 -4.59 -8.49 8.92
CA LEU A 15 -4.40 -7.06 9.18
C LEU A 15 -4.33 -6.73 10.67
N SER A 16 -5.03 -7.46 11.54
CA SER A 16 -4.96 -7.26 12.98
C SER A 16 -3.62 -7.73 13.56
N ILE A 17 -3.04 -8.81 13.05
CA ILE A 17 -1.67 -9.23 13.41
C ILE A 17 -0.67 -8.13 13.03
N VAL A 18 -0.81 -7.55 11.82
CA VAL A 18 0.03 -6.44 11.36
C VAL A 18 -0.18 -5.19 12.23
N MET A 19 -1.41 -4.91 12.64
CA MET A 19 -1.71 -3.79 13.55
C MET A 19 -1.00 -3.96 14.90
N ILE A 20 -1.03 -5.15 15.50
CA ILE A 20 -0.31 -5.44 16.75
C ILE A 20 1.18 -5.22 16.58
N PHE A 21 1.75 -5.67 15.46
CA PHE A 21 3.16 -5.43 15.15
C PHE A 21 3.47 -3.92 15.00
N SER A 22 2.62 -3.17 14.30
CA SER A 22 2.78 -1.71 14.15
C SER A 22 2.69 -0.96 15.48
N MET A 23 1.82 -1.39 16.40
CA MET A 23 1.70 -0.83 17.75
C MET A 23 2.93 -1.14 18.60
N ASN A 24 3.47 -2.35 18.51
CA ASN A 24 4.70 -2.70 19.21
C ASN A 24 5.88 -1.85 18.71
N LEU A 25 5.99 -1.64 17.40
CA LEU A 25 6.99 -0.78 16.80
C LEU A 25 6.84 0.68 17.24
N SER A 26 5.61 1.21 17.31
CA SER A 26 5.40 2.59 17.76
C SER A 26 5.75 2.76 19.24
N ILE A 27 5.42 1.79 20.10
CA ILE A 27 5.76 1.83 21.52
C ILE A 27 7.29 1.79 21.69
N GLN A 28 7.98 0.96 20.91
CA GLN A 28 9.44 0.94 20.91
C GLN A 28 10.01 2.30 20.47
N GLN A 29 9.49 2.91 19.39
CA GLN A 29 9.95 4.22 18.92
C GLN A 29 9.73 5.33 19.94
N ILE A 30 8.61 5.34 20.67
CA ILE A 30 8.35 6.30 21.75
C ILE A 30 9.36 6.15 22.89
N ASN A 31 9.76 4.91 23.20
CA ASN A 31 10.64 4.63 24.33
C ASN A 31 12.14 4.81 24.01
N SER A 32 12.60 4.45 22.80
CA SER A 32 14.02 4.42 22.45
C SER A 32 14.44 5.45 21.41
N SER A 33 13.51 6.10 20.69
CA SER A 33 13.75 7.10 19.64
C SER A 33 14.79 6.70 18.56
N SER A 34 15.08 5.41 18.45
CA SER A 34 16.13 4.88 17.59
C SER A 34 15.57 4.60 16.21
N VAL A 35 16.04 5.33 15.20
CA VAL A 35 15.73 5.05 13.79
C VAL A 35 16.37 3.72 13.41
N TYR A 36 15.54 2.75 13.00
CA TYR A 36 16.03 1.46 12.49
C TYR A 36 15.96 1.49 10.98
N GLN A 37 17.13 1.51 10.35
CA GLN A 37 17.25 1.41 8.91
C GLN A 37 17.95 0.09 8.57
N TYR A 38 17.24 -0.78 7.85
CA TYR A 38 17.82 -1.98 7.27
C TYR A 38 17.77 -1.86 5.75
N VAL A 39 18.90 -2.06 5.11
CA VAL A 39 19.05 -1.86 3.67
C VAL A 39 19.77 -3.06 3.07
N TRP A 40 19.17 -3.63 2.03
CA TRP A 40 19.69 -4.77 1.29
C TRP A 40 19.88 -4.39 -0.19
N SER A 41 21.09 -4.56 -0.72
CA SER A 41 21.37 -4.32 -2.14
C SER A 41 20.63 -5.33 -3.03
N TRP A 42 19.70 -4.85 -3.84
CA TRP A 42 18.91 -5.67 -4.77
C TRP A 42 19.59 -5.83 -6.14
N ILE A 43 20.08 -4.74 -6.74
CA ILE A 43 20.84 -4.77 -8.00
C ILE A 43 22.14 -4.01 -7.77
N ILE A 44 23.26 -4.66 -8.07
CA ILE A 44 24.60 -4.07 -8.01
C ILE A 44 25.10 -4.00 -9.46
N ASN A 45 25.04 -2.83 -10.06
CA ASN A 45 25.83 -2.50 -11.25
C ASN A 45 27.00 -1.62 -10.80
N ASN A 46 28.12 -1.66 -11.53
CA ASN A 46 29.37 -0.99 -11.14
C ASN A 46 29.21 0.49 -10.75
N ASP A 47 28.20 1.19 -11.30
CA ASP A 47 27.94 2.62 -11.03
C ASP A 47 26.60 2.89 -10.34
N PHE A 48 25.74 1.87 -10.15
CA PHE A 48 24.38 2.02 -9.61
C PHE A 48 24.05 0.87 -8.66
N SER A 49 23.88 1.18 -7.36
CA SER A 49 23.30 0.26 -6.37
C SER A 49 21.82 0.60 -6.14
N LEU A 50 20.94 -0.33 -6.50
CA LEU A 50 19.54 -0.27 -6.07
C LEU A 50 19.42 -1.01 -4.76
N GLU A 51 19.12 -0.27 -3.70
CA GLU A 51 18.95 -0.84 -2.39
C GLU A 51 17.46 -0.94 -2.03
N PHE A 52 17.06 -2.07 -1.49
CA PHE A 52 15.73 -2.32 -0.93
C PHE A 52 15.85 -2.38 0.57
N GLY A 53 15.11 -1.53 1.27
CA GLY A 53 15.20 -1.45 2.71
C GLY A 53 13.88 -1.20 3.39
N TYR A 54 13.94 -1.23 4.72
CA TYR A 54 12.86 -0.79 5.58
C TYR A 54 13.42 0.25 6.54
N LEU A 55 12.71 1.37 6.61
CA LEU A 55 13.06 2.52 7.43
C LEU A 55 11.94 2.75 8.45
N ILE A 56 12.28 2.49 9.72
CA ILE A 56 11.37 2.57 10.86
C ILE A 56 11.74 3.81 11.67
N ASP A 57 10.87 4.80 11.56
CA ASP A 57 10.98 6.12 12.15
C ASP A 57 9.75 6.38 13.01
N PRO A 58 9.77 7.42 13.86
CA PRO A 58 8.55 7.92 14.49
C PRO A 58 7.44 8.22 13.47
N LEU A 59 7.76 8.83 12.32
CA LEU A 59 6.76 9.14 11.29
C LEU A 59 6.17 7.87 10.65
N THR A 60 7.00 6.92 10.25
CA THR A 60 6.54 5.69 9.59
C THR A 60 5.75 4.81 10.56
N SER A 61 6.11 4.80 11.85
CA SER A 61 5.34 4.10 12.89
C SER A 61 3.93 4.67 13.07
N ILE A 62 3.76 6.00 13.14
CA ILE A 62 2.45 6.65 13.24
C ILE A 62 1.61 6.37 11.98
N MET A 63 2.21 6.50 10.80
CA MET A 63 1.51 6.24 9.54
C MET A 63 1.09 4.76 9.41
N SER A 64 1.92 3.81 9.87
CA SER A 64 1.59 2.39 9.85
C SER A 64 0.39 2.04 10.73
N ILE A 65 0.25 2.67 11.90
CA ILE A 65 -0.94 2.51 12.76
C ILE A 65 -2.18 3.08 12.08
N LEU A 66 -2.06 4.26 11.47
CA LEU A 66 -3.18 4.89 10.77
C LEU A 66 -3.67 4.00 9.62
N ILE A 67 -2.76 3.47 8.81
CA ILE A 67 -3.10 2.60 7.67
C ILE A 67 -3.76 1.31 8.15
N THR A 68 -3.23 0.66 9.19
CA THR A 68 -3.80 -0.60 9.70
C THR A 68 -5.15 -0.39 10.39
N THR A 69 -5.31 0.66 11.20
CA THR A 69 -6.58 0.99 11.86
C THR A 69 -7.70 1.30 10.86
N VAL A 70 -7.44 2.20 9.90
CA VAL A 70 -8.39 2.51 8.83
C VAL A 70 -8.66 1.27 7.98
N GLY A 71 -7.62 0.48 7.66
CA GLY A 71 -7.74 -0.76 6.90
C GLY A 71 -8.69 -1.77 7.54
N ILE A 72 -8.57 -2.03 8.84
CA ILE A 72 -9.46 -2.94 9.57
C ILE A 72 -10.89 -2.39 9.58
N MET A 73 -11.05 -1.09 9.83
CA MET A 73 -12.38 -0.47 9.88
C MET A 73 -13.10 -0.56 8.54
N VAL A 74 -12.39 -0.36 7.43
CA VAL A 74 -12.95 -0.52 6.08
C VAL A 74 -13.25 -1.98 5.77
N LEU A 75 -12.41 -2.94 6.17
CA LEU A 75 -12.68 -4.37 5.96
C LEU A 75 -13.94 -4.85 6.71
N ILE A 76 -14.12 -4.42 7.97
CA ILE A 76 -15.32 -4.72 8.77
C ILE A 76 -16.57 -4.10 8.13
N TYR A 77 -16.48 -2.84 7.70
CA TYR A 77 -17.57 -2.16 7.00
C TYR A 77 -17.93 -2.88 5.70
N SER A 78 -16.92 -3.31 4.95
CA SER A 78 -17.08 -3.96 3.65
C SER A 78 -17.73 -5.34 3.73
N ASP A 79 -17.58 -6.08 4.83
CA ASP A 79 -18.26 -7.37 5.02
C ASP A 79 -19.78 -7.23 4.90
N ASN A 80 -20.35 -6.23 5.58
CA ASN A 80 -21.79 -5.96 5.52
C ASN A 80 -22.20 -5.36 4.17
N TYR A 81 -21.42 -4.40 3.65
CA TYR A 81 -21.75 -3.71 2.40
C TYR A 81 -21.77 -4.65 1.18
N MET A 82 -20.78 -5.54 1.05
CA MET A 82 -20.63 -6.47 -0.08
C MET A 82 -21.35 -7.81 0.12
N SER A 83 -22.08 -8.00 1.23
CA SER A 83 -22.72 -9.27 1.59
C SER A 83 -23.68 -9.82 0.52
N HIS A 84 -24.27 -8.94 -0.29
CA HIS A 84 -25.22 -9.27 -1.36
C HIS A 84 -24.54 -9.41 -2.74
N ASP A 85 -23.28 -8.97 -2.88
CA ASP A 85 -22.60 -8.92 -4.17
C ASP A 85 -21.81 -10.21 -4.48
N HIS A 86 -21.80 -10.60 -5.75
CA HIS A 86 -21.06 -11.78 -6.22
C HIS A 86 -19.54 -11.55 -6.24
N GLY A 87 -19.10 -10.30 -6.36
CA GLY A 87 -17.68 -9.91 -6.43
C GLY A 87 -16.96 -9.83 -5.07
N TYR A 88 -17.57 -10.29 -3.99
CA TYR A 88 -17.06 -10.20 -2.62
C TYR A 88 -15.58 -10.58 -2.48
N LEU A 89 -15.18 -11.77 -2.96
CA LEU A 89 -13.80 -12.26 -2.81
C LEU A 89 -12.77 -11.38 -3.52
N ARG A 90 -13.13 -10.89 -4.71
CA ARG A 90 -12.27 -10.00 -5.50
C ARG A 90 -12.10 -8.64 -4.81
N PHE A 91 -13.17 -8.13 -4.20
CA PHE A 91 -13.11 -6.87 -3.45
C PHE A 91 -12.16 -6.98 -2.26
N PHE A 92 -12.29 -8.04 -1.45
CA PHE A 92 -11.40 -8.28 -0.32
C PHE A 92 -9.94 -8.47 -0.76
N ALA A 93 -9.68 -9.17 -1.86
CA ALA A 93 -8.32 -9.29 -2.41
C ALA A 93 -7.73 -7.93 -2.81
N TYR A 94 -8.51 -7.07 -3.48
CA TYR A 94 -8.06 -5.72 -3.85
C TYR A 94 -7.83 -4.81 -2.64
N MET A 95 -8.68 -4.90 -1.61
CA MET A 95 -8.51 -4.15 -0.37
C MET A 95 -7.26 -4.59 0.40
N SER A 96 -7.02 -5.90 0.53
CA SER A 96 -5.80 -6.40 1.16
C SER A 96 -4.56 -6.00 0.38
N PHE A 97 -4.59 -6.08 -0.96
CA PHE A 97 -3.48 -5.64 -1.80
C PHE A 97 -3.21 -4.13 -1.67
N PHE A 98 -4.26 -3.31 -1.59
CA PHE A 98 -4.15 -1.88 -1.30
C PHE A 98 -3.45 -1.62 0.04
N SER A 99 -3.90 -2.26 1.12
CA SER A 99 -3.27 -2.11 2.44
C SER A 99 -1.81 -2.55 2.46
N THR A 100 -1.46 -3.66 1.80
CA THR A 100 -0.06 -4.11 1.69
C THR A 100 0.80 -3.12 0.90
N SER A 101 0.29 -2.62 -0.24
CA SER A 101 1.02 -1.63 -1.05
C SER A 101 1.27 -0.32 -0.29
N MET A 102 0.27 0.15 0.48
CA MET A 102 0.39 1.37 1.27
C MET A 102 1.36 1.21 2.45
N LEU A 103 1.35 0.05 3.11
CA LEU A 103 2.34 -0.25 4.16
C LEU A 103 3.76 -0.31 3.60
N GLY A 104 3.95 -0.93 2.42
CA GLY A 104 5.25 -0.95 1.74
C GLY A 104 5.72 0.45 1.33
N LEU A 105 4.82 1.33 0.90
CA LEU A 105 5.11 2.72 0.58
C LEU A 105 5.67 3.47 1.80
N VAL A 106 5.02 3.32 2.96
CA VAL A 106 5.42 4.04 4.17
C VAL A 106 6.72 3.51 4.78
N THR A 107 7.03 2.23 4.62
CA THR A 107 8.28 1.65 5.14
C THR A 107 9.46 1.79 4.18
N SER A 108 9.26 2.36 2.99
CA SER A 108 10.29 2.48 1.96
C SER A 108 11.43 3.40 2.39
N SER A 109 12.68 2.94 2.23
CA SER A 109 13.87 3.71 2.57
C SER A 109 14.41 4.57 1.41
N ASN A 110 14.06 4.23 0.17
CA ASN A 110 14.65 4.81 -1.04
C ASN A 110 13.59 5.39 -1.99
N LEU A 111 13.96 6.44 -2.73
CA LEU A 111 13.07 7.11 -3.71
C LEU A 111 12.53 6.13 -4.76
N ILE A 112 13.36 5.21 -5.24
CA ILE A 112 12.96 4.21 -6.24
C ILE A 112 12.00 3.19 -5.64
N GLN A 113 12.20 2.82 -4.37
CA GLN A 113 11.28 1.95 -3.65
C GLN A 113 9.92 2.63 -3.44
N ILE A 114 9.92 3.92 -3.07
CA ILE A 114 8.71 4.74 -3.00
C ILE A 114 7.99 4.74 -4.35
N TYR A 115 8.71 4.95 -5.46
CA TYR A 115 8.12 4.94 -6.80
C TYR A 115 7.45 3.60 -7.15
N ILE A 116 8.08 2.47 -6.82
CA ILE A 116 7.51 1.14 -7.06
C ILE A 116 6.20 0.96 -6.27
N PHE A 117 6.20 1.27 -4.98
CA PHE A 117 4.98 1.14 -4.18
C PHE A 117 3.92 2.19 -4.53
N TRP A 118 4.34 3.37 -4.98
CA TRP A 118 3.46 4.42 -5.49
C TRP A 118 2.68 3.93 -6.71
N GLU A 119 3.35 3.33 -7.68
CA GLU A 119 2.68 2.71 -8.84
C GLU A 119 1.76 1.56 -8.44
N LEU A 120 2.15 0.73 -7.46
CA LEU A 120 1.32 -0.35 -6.95
C LEU A 120 0.04 0.18 -6.30
N VAL A 121 0.13 1.21 -5.46
CA VAL A 121 -1.04 1.89 -4.87
C VAL A 121 -1.93 2.47 -5.98
N GLY A 122 -1.32 3.07 -7.02
CA GLY A 122 -2.02 3.53 -8.22
C GLY A 122 -2.79 2.41 -8.94
N MET A 123 -2.16 1.24 -9.12
CA MET A 123 -2.81 0.06 -9.71
C MET A 123 -3.97 -0.44 -8.84
N CYS A 124 -3.79 -0.53 -7.52
CA CYS A 124 -4.85 -0.91 -6.59
C CYS A 124 -6.05 0.01 -6.69
N SER A 125 -5.82 1.33 -6.77
CA SER A 125 -6.87 2.34 -6.90
C SER A 125 -7.68 2.16 -8.19
N TYR A 126 -7.00 1.86 -9.31
CA TYR A 126 -7.64 1.53 -10.58
C TYR A 126 -8.53 0.29 -10.46
N LEU A 127 -8.02 -0.79 -9.88
CA LEU A 127 -8.79 -2.04 -9.71
C LEU A 127 -10.04 -1.85 -8.82
N LEU A 128 -9.94 -1.02 -7.77
CA LEU A 128 -11.05 -0.71 -6.87
C LEU A 128 -12.11 0.19 -7.53
N ILE A 129 -11.72 1.25 -8.23
CA ILE A 129 -12.67 2.13 -8.95
C ILE A 129 -13.36 1.37 -10.09
N GLY A 130 -12.60 0.55 -10.80
CA GLY A 130 -13.07 -0.31 -11.88
C GLY A 130 -13.80 -1.56 -11.44
N PHE A 131 -14.10 -1.73 -10.14
CA PHE A 131 -14.69 -2.97 -9.62
C PHE A 131 -15.99 -3.34 -10.36
N TRP A 132 -16.92 -2.40 -10.54
CA TRP A 132 -18.12 -2.61 -11.37
C TRP A 132 -17.87 -2.21 -12.83
N PHE A 133 -16.96 -2.93 -13.49
CA PHE A 133 -16.59 -2.72 -14.90
C PHE A 133 -17.75 -2.79 -15.90
N THR A 134 -18.87 -3.42 -15.52
CA THR A 134 -20.09 -3.49 -16.35
C THR A 134 -20.79 -2.13 -16.49
N ARG A 135 -20.56 -1.19 -15.57
CA ARG A 135 -21.10 0.16 -15.66
C ARG A 135 -20.16 1.04 -16.49
N PRO A 136 -20.61 1.62 -17.62
CA PRO A 136 -19.73 2.42 -18.49
C PRO A 136 -19.20 3.66 -17.78
N ILE A 137 -19.96 4.19 -16.81
CA ILE A 137 -19.54 5.32 -15.97
C ILE A 137 -18.34 4.94 -15.10
N ALA A 138 -18.35 3.76 -14.48
CA ALA A 138 -17.25 3.26 -13.66
C ALA A 138 -16.01 2.97 -14.50
N ALA A 139 -16.17 2.36 -15.68
CA ALA A 139 -15.07 2.09 -16.60
C ALA A 139 -14.37 3.39 -17.06
N LYS A 140 -15.14 4.42 -17.45
CA LYS A 140 -14.59 5.73 -17.83
C LYS A 140 -13.93 6.46 -16.66
N ALA A 141 -14.54 6.43 -15.47
CA ALA A 141 -13.97 7.05 -14.27
C ALA A 141 -12.63 6.40 -13.88
N CYS A 142 -12.57 5.07 -13.96
CA CYS A 142 -11.38 4.28 -13.71
C CYS A 142 -10.22 4.63 -14.64
N GLN A 143 -10.48 4.70 -15.95
CA GLN A 143 -9.48 5.13 -16.94
C GLN A 143 -9.02 6.56 -16.67
N LYS A 144 -9.94 7.48 -16.38
CA LYS A 144 -9.59 8.88 -16.08
C LYS A 144 -8.66 8.96 -14.88
N ALA A 145 -9.01 8.30 -13.77
CA ALA A 145 -8.21 8.32 -12.55
C ALA A 145 -6.81 7.75 -12.77
N PHE A 146 -6.69 6.66 -13.52
CA PHE A 146 -5.39 6.05 -13.83
C PHE A 146 -4.53 6.94 -14.71
N VAL A 147 -5.10 7.53 -15.77
CA VAL A 147 -4.35 8.43 -16.65
C VAL A 147 -3.88 9.67 -15.88
N THR A 148 -4.73 10.27 -15.04
CA THR A 148 -4.30 11.43 -14.23
C THR A 148 -3.21 11.07 -13.24
N ASN A 149 -3.27 9.90 -12.61
CA ASN A 149 -2.21 9.43 -11.70
C ASN A 149 -0.91 9.19 -12.47
N ARG A 150 -0.99 8.55 -13.65
CA ARG A 150 0.18 8.27 -14.49
C ARG A 150 0.92 9.53 -14.94
N VAL A 151 0.19 10.61 -15.25
CA VAL A 151 0.83 11.91 -15.54
C VAL A 151 1.61 12.44 -14.33
N GLY A 152 1.08 12.26 -13.12
CA GLY A 152 1.81 12.56 -11.89
C GLY A 152 3.04 11.67 -11.70
N ASP A 153 2.91 10.37 -11.98
CA ASP A 153 4.00 9.39 -11.88
C ASP A 153 5.15 9.73 -12.83
N PHE A 154 4.86 10.21 -14.05
CA PHE A 154 5.88 10.72 -14.97
C PHE A 154 6.65 11.91 -14.38
N GLY A 155 5.95 12.83 -13.69
CA GLY A 155 6.59 13.94 -12.98
C GLY A 155 7.48 13.46 -11.84
N LEU A 156 7.02 12.47 -11.07
CA LEU A 156 7.79 11.87 -9.99
C LEU A 156 9.05 11.18 -10.52
N LEU A 157 8.92 10.41 -11.61
CA LEU A 157 10.04 9.74 -12.25
C LEU A 157 11.09 10.72 -12.77
N LEU A 158 10.66 11.80 -13.42
CA LEU A 158 11.57 12.87 -13.86
C LEU A 158 12.27 13.54 -12.67
N GLY A 159 11.56 13.74 -11.55
CA GLY A 159 12.14 14.25 -10.31
C GLY A 159 13.22 13.33 -9.75
N ILE A 160 12.96 12.03 -9.69
CA ILE A 160 13.95 11.03 -9.23
C ILE A 160 15.18 11.04 -10.13
N LEU A 161 15.00 11.00 -11.46
CA LEU A 161 16.11 11.04 -12.41
C LEU A 161 16.91 12.34 -12.30
N GLY A 162 16.24 13.48 -12.10
CA GLY A 162 16.89 14.77 -11.89
C GLY A 162 17.73 14.80 -10.61
N PHE A 163 17.22 14.27 -9.50
CA PHE A 163 18.00 14.16 -8.27
C PHE A 163 19.22 13.27 -8.45
N TYR A 164 19.05 12.11 -9.07
CA TYR A 164 20.15 11.17 -9.32
C TYR A 164 21.22 11.73 -10.26
N TRP A 165 20.86 12.67 -11.14
CA TRP A 165 21.84 13.33 -12.01
C TRP A 165 22.66 14.41 -11.29
N ILE A 166 22.13 14.98 -10.21
CA ILE A 166 22.78 16.04 -9.44
C ILE A 166 23.70 15.47 -8.35
N THR A 167 23.33 14.33 -7.76
CA THR A 167 24.11 13.60 -6.75
C THR A 167 25.14 12.69 -7.38
#